data_AF-A0A3D2G8H1-F1
#
_entry.id   AF-A0A3D2G8H1-F1
#
_cell.length_a   1.000
_cell.length_b   1.000
_cell.length_c   1.000
_cell.angle_alpha   90.00
_cell.angle_beta   90.00
_cell.angle_gamma   90.00
#
_symmetry.space_group_name_H-M   'P 1'
#
loop_
_entity.id
_entity.type
_entity.pdbx_description
1 polymer ?
#
loop_
_entity_poly.entity_id
_entity_poly.type
_entity_poly.pdbx_seq_one_letter_code
_entity_poly.pdbx_strand_id
1 'polypeptide(L)'
;MSKCNDMVTIIVPAYNAGIFLEENIKSILGQTYKNIEVIYVCDGCTDNTVDILKQYTSDNRLKVCIQTENHGAAVSRNIGMNMAQGDWIIFLDADDLFEPNMIEEMVTTALIQ
;
A
#
# COMPACT_ATOMS: atom_id res chain seq x y z
N MET A 1 11.97 -11.30 -24.19
CA MET A 1 10.78 -11.05 -23.35
C MET A 1 11.32 -10.61 -22.00
N SER A 2 11.05 -9.36 -21.63
CA SER A 2 11.37 -8.85 -20.29
C SER A 2 10.70 -9.77 -19.27
N LYS A 3 11.47 -10.23 -18.28
CA LYS A 3 10.94 -11.01 -17.18
C LYS A 3 9.87 -10.15 -16.49
N CYS A 4 8.63 -10.63 -16.41
CA CYS A 4 7.62 -10.05 -15.53
C CYS A 4 8.25 -10.04 -14.13
N ASN A 5 8.32 -8.87 -13.51
CA ASN A 5 8.92 -8.70 -12.20
C ASN A 5 8.01 -9.31 -11.11
N ASP A 6 6.77 -9.67 -11.44
CA ASP A 6 5.72 -10.28 -10.59
C ASP A 6 5.43 -9.47 -9.31
N MET A 7 6.00 -8.27 -9.20
CA MET A 7 5.90 -7.43 -8.02
C MET A 7 4.49 -6.88 -7.90
N VAL A 8 3.95 -6.91 -6.68
CA VAL A 8 2.62 -6.39 -6.37
C VAL A 8 2.78 -5.03 -5.70
N THR A 9 2.18 -3.99 -6.27
CA THR A 9 2.06 -2.68 -5.63
C THR A 9 0.72 -2.56 -4.92
N ILE A 10 0.76 -2.34 -3.61
CA ILE A 10 -0.38 -2.09 -2.74
C ILE A 10 -0.50 -0.58 -2.56
N ILE A 11 -1.62 0.00 -2.98
CA ILE A 11 -1.88 1.44 -2.84
C ILE A 11 -2.93 1.64 -1.75
N VAL A 12 -2.54 2.41 -0.73
CA VAL A 12 -3.37 2.68 0.45
C VAL A 12 -3.66 4.18 0.54
N PRO A 13 -4.85 4.65 0.11
CA PRO A 13 -5.28 6.01 0.41
C PRO A 13 -5.54 6.13 1.92
N ALA A 14 -5.00 7.17 2.55
CA ALA A 14 -5.17 7.41 3.98
C ALA A 14 -5.66 8.85 4.24
N TYR A 15 -6.68 8.98 5.08
CA TYR A 15 -7.13 10.27 5.61
C TYR A 15 -7.55 10.06 7.05
N ASN A 16 -6.78 10.61 7.99
CA ASN A 16 -7.02 10.48 9.42
C ASN A 16 -7.23 9.03 9.89
N ALA A 17 -6.31 8.14 9.50
CA ALA A 17 -6.37 6.70 9.74
C ALA A 17 -5.46 6.23 10.89
N GLY A 18 -5.01 7.15 11.76
CA GLY A 18 -3.95 6.87 12.74
C GLY A 18 -4.23 5.68 13.66
N ILE A 19 -5.50 5.40 13.98
CA ILE A 19 -5.88 4.27 14.84
C ILE A 19 -5.74 2.89 14.18
N PHE A 20 -5.78 2.82 12.85
CA PHE A 20 -5.74 1.56 12.10
C PHE A 20 -4.36 1.30 11.48
N LEU A 21 -3.59 2.36 11.28
CA LEU A 21 -2.45 2.36 10.38
C LEU A 21 -1.35 1.38 10.79
N GLU A 22 -1.10 1.22 12.09
CA GLU A 22 -0.09 0.26 12.56
C GLU A 22 -0.44 -1.19 12.23
N GLU A 23 -1.70 -1.59 12.43
CA GLU A 23 -2.14 -2.95 12.12
C GLU A 23 -2.20 -3.17 10.61
N ASN A 24 -2.68 -2.18 9.87
CA ASN A 24 -2.69 -2.17 8.41
C ASN A 24 -1.27 -2.38 7.84
N ILE A 25 -0.29 -1.57 8.23
CA ILE A 25 1.11 -1.72 7.79
C ILE A 25 1.65 -3.10 8.15
N LYS A 26 1.44 -3.57 9.39
CA LYS A 26 1.93 -4.89 9.84
C LYS A 26 1.31 -6.03 9.02
N SER A 27 0.02 -5.94 8.67
CA SER A 27 -0.67 -6.95 7.85
C SER A 27 -0.08 -7.04 6.44
N ILE A 28 0.26 -5.90 5.82
CA ILE A 28 0.85 -5.85 4.49
C ILE A 28 2.32 -6.30 4.52
N LEU A 29 3.14 -5.77 5.44
CA LEU A 29 4.57 -6.13 5.51
C LEU A 29 4.78 -7.58 5.99
N GLY A 30 3.79 -8.14 6.69
CA GLY A 30 3.72 -9.51 7.19
C GLY A 30 3.32 -10.56 6.16
N GLN A 31 2.91 -10.17 4.95
CA GLN A 31 2.49 -11.12 3.89
C GLN A 31 3.56 -12.18 3.60
N THR A 32 3.14 -13.42 3.32
CA THR A 32 4.06 -14.51 2.93
C THR A 32 4.76 -14.19 1.61
N TYR A 33 4.06 -13.58 0.66
CA TYR A 33 4.61 -13.05 -0.58
C TYR A 33 5.47 -11.79 -0.32
N LYS A 34 6.77 -11.84 -0.63
CA LYS A 34 7.74 -10.79 -0.24
C LYS A 34 8.01 -9.73 -1.30
N ASN A 35 7.68 -10.02 -2.56
CA ASN A 35 7.97 -9.12 -3.68
C ASN A 35 6.86 -8.07 -3.81
N ILE A 36 6.78 -7.20 -2.81
CA ILE A 36 5.74 -6.19 -2.68
C ILE A 36 6.33 -4.78 -2.57
N GLU A 37 5.57 -3.83 -3.07
CA GLU A 37 5.72 -2.40 -2.86
C GLU A 37 4.45 -1.88 -2.20
N VAL A 38 4.57 -0.97 -1.23
CA VAL A 38 3.42 -0.37 -0.55
C VAL A 38 3.51 1.13 -0.68
N ILE A 39 2.44 1.77 -1.13
CA ILE A 39 2.36 3.20 -1.34
C ILE A 39 1.21 3.75 -0.51
N TYR A 40 1.55 4.47 0.56
CA TYR A 40 0.58 5.25 1.32
C TYR A 40 0.46 6.64 0.73
N VAL A 41 -0.77 7.07 0.46
CA VAL A 41 -1.06 8.45 0.06
C VAL A 41 -1.91 9.07 1.15
N CYS A 42 -1.27 9.84 2.04
CA CYS A 42 -1.95 10.64 3.04
C CYS A 42 -2.53 11.91 2.39
N ASP A 43 -3.85 12.07 2.45
CA ASP A 43 -4.59 13.07 1.69
C ASP A 43 -5.18 14.16 2.60
N GLY A 44 -4.33 15.08 3.05
CA GLY A 44 -4.72 16.13 3.98
C GLY A 44 -4.90 15.65 5.43
N CYS A 45 -4.13 14.65 5.88
CA CYS A 45 -4.25 14.15 7.25
C CYS A 45 -3.86 15.23 8.28
N THR A 46 -4.63 15.30 9.37
CA THR A 46 -4.46 16.24 10.47
C THR A 46 -4.23 15.54 11.82
N ASP A 47 -4.40 14.23 11.87
CA ASP A 47 -4.10 13.39 13.03
C ASP A 47 -2.64 12.87 13.01
N ASN A 48 -2.34 11.84 13.81
CA ASN A 48 -1.03 11.22 13.87
C ASN A 48 -0.72 10.24 12.71
N THR A 49 -1.55 10.16 11.65
CA THR A 49 -1.32 9.27 10.49
C THR A 49 0.07 9.47 9.90
N VAL A 50 0.46 10.72 9.64
CA VAL A 50 1.76 11.06 9.04
C VAL A 50 2.92 10.65 9.95
N ASP A 51 2.76 10.82 11.26
CA ASP A 51 3.81 10.49 12.22
C ASP A 51 4.02 8.97 12.32
N ILE A 52 2.95 8.18 12.23
CA ILE A 52 3.06 6.71 12.13
C ILE A 52 3.76 6.33 10.84
N LEU A 53 3.34 6.86 9.68
CA LEU A 53 3.98 6.53 8.38
C LEU A 53 5.49 6.80 8.38
N LYS A 54 5.93 7.90 9.01
CA LYS A 54 7.35 8.26 9.15
C LYS A 54 8.16 7.24 9.95
N GLN A 55 7.55 6.48 10.85
CA GLN A 55 8.25 5.44 11.61
C GLN A 55 8.67 4.25 10.74
N TYR A 56 8.00 4.04 9.62
CA TYR A 56 8.23 2.89 8.73
C TYR A 56 9.01 3.23 7.45
N THR A 57 9.48 4.46 7.28
CA THR A 57 10.23 4.88 6.07
C THR A 57 11.60 4.22 5.92
N SER A 58 12.08 3.49 6.93
CA SER A 58 13.30 2.68 6.84
C SER A 58 13.09 1.36 6.10
N ASP A 59 11.85 0.88 5.97
CA ASP A 59 11.53 -0.28 5.12
C ASP A 59 11.48 0.17 3.65
N ASN A 60 12.37 -0.39 2.83
CA ASN A 60 12.52 0.00 1.43
C ASN A 60 11.30 -0.33 0.56
N ARG A 61 10.38 -1.17 1.04
CA ARG A 61 9.13 -1.50 0.34
C ARG A 61 8.07 -0.42 0.51
N LEU A 62 8.19 0.44 1.52
CA LEU A 62 7.15 1.41 1.87
C LEU A 62 7.52 2.81 1.34
N LYS A 63 6.62 3.37 0.52
CA LYS A 63 6.68 4.74 0.02
C LYS A 63 5.51 5.55 0.58
N VAL A 64 5.75 6.82 0.85
CA VAL A 64 4.74 7.74 1.39
C VAL A 64 4.64 8.98 0.52
N CYS A 65 3.42 9.33 0.12
CA CYS A 65 3.06 10.62 -0.45
C CYS A 65 2.16 11.37 0.54
N ILE A 66 2.46 12.63 0.80
CA ILE A 66 1.68 13.48 1.72
C ILE A 66 1.15 14.67 0.93
N GLN A 67 -0.16 14.80 0.90
CA GLN A 67 -0.86 15.96 0.37
C GLN A 67 -1.33 16.85 1.52
N THR A 68 -1.28 18.17 1.31
CA THR A 68 -1.68 19.17 2.32
C THR A 68 -3.19 19.40 2.38
N GLU A 69 -3.90 19.04 1.32
CA GLU A 69 -5.35 19.19 1.20
C GLU A 69 -5.96 17.82 0.89
N ASN A 70 -7.22 17.63 1.26
CA ASN A 70 -7.97 16.40 0.98
C ASN A 70 -8.63 16.51 -0.40
N HIS A 71 -8.21 15.64 -1.32
CA HIS A 71 -8.71 15.56 -2.69
C HIS A 71 -9.61 14.35 -2.94
N GLY A 72 -9.79 13.51 -1.92
CA GLY A 72 -10.58 12.29 -1.93
C GLY A 72 -9.79 11.05 -2.37
N ALA A 73 -10.29 9.89 -1.94
CA ALA A 73 -9.61 8.60 -2.14
C ALA A 73 -9.32 8.27 -3.61
N ALA A 74 -10.15 8.69 -4.56
CA ALA A 74 -9.92 8.46 -5.98
C ALA A 74 -8.66 9.17 -6.49
N VAL A 75 -8.44 10.43 -6.09
CA VAL A 75 -7.24 11.19 -6.43
C VAL A 75 -6.01 10.54 -5.79
N SER A 76 -6.13 10.14 -4.53
CA SER A 76 -5.07 9.45 -3.81
C SER A 76 -4.67 8.11 -4.46
N ARG A 77 -5.64 7.31 -4.92
CA ARG A 77 -5.36 6.08 -5.68
C ARG A 77 -4.66 6.36 -7.00
N ASN A 78 -5.08 7.40 -7.73
CA ASN A 78 -4.42 7.81 -8.98
C ASN A 78 -2.97 8.25 -8.76
N ILE A 79 -2.69 9.00 -7.70
CA ILE A 79 -1.32 9.36 -7.31
C ILE A 79 -0.50 8.10 -7.03
N GLY A 80 -1.06 7.17 -6.25
CA GLY A 80 -0.42 5.88 -5.98
C GLY A 80 -0.12 5.10 -7.26
N MET A 81 -1.05 5.05 -8.22
CA MET A 81 -0.85 4.36 -9.49
C MET A 81 0.30 4.98 -10.31
N ASN A 82 0.43 6.31 -10.32
CA ASN A 82 1.53 6.98 -11.02
C ASN A 82 2.90 6.72 -10.37
N MET A 83 2.92 6.37 -9.09
CA MET A 83 4.13 6.02 -8.34
C MET A 83 4.46 4.52 -8.37
N ALA A 84 3.50 3.68 -8.75
CA ALA A 84 3.59 2.23 -8.70
C ALA A 84 4.66 1.68 -9.65
N GLN A 85 5.40 0.68 -9.18
CA GLN A 85 6.45 0.00 -9.94
C GLN A 85 6.17 -1.49 -10.18
N GLY A 86 5.12 -2.03 -9.55
CA GLY A 86 4.70 -3.43 -9.69
C GLY A 86 3.94 -3.69 -10.98
N ASP A 87 3.98 -4.95 -11.42
CA ASP A 87 3.18 -5.44 -12.56
C ASP A 87 1.71 -5.66 -12.18
N TRP A 88 1.47 -5.89 -10.88
CA TRP A 88 0.15 -6.07 -10.30
C TRP A 88 -0.16 -4.90 -9.35
N ILE A 89 -1.41 -4.44 -9.36
CA ILE A 89 -1.87 -3.36 -8.47
C ILE A 89 -3.05 -3.86 -7.65
N ILE A 90 -3.00 -3.60 -6.34
CA ILE A 90 -4.11 -3.82 -5.40
C ILE A 90 -4.36 -2.51 -4.65
N PHE A 91 -5.64 -2.15 -4.51
CA PHE A 91 -6.06 -1.08 -3.60
C PHE A 91 -6.50 -1.71 -2.28
N LEU A 92 -6.06 -1.14 -1.17
CA LEU A 92 -6.50 -1.51 0.17
C LEU A 92 -6.86 -0.24 0.94
N ASP A 93 -7.98 -0.26 1.66
CA ASP A 93 -8.36 0.87 2.52
C ASP A 93 -7.54 0.85 3.83
N ALA A 94 -7.31 2.03 4.42
CA ALA A 94 -6.38 2.16 5.55
C ALA A 94 -6.89 1.52 6.85
N ASP A 95 -8.17 1.16 6.90
CA ASP A 95 -8.87 0.47 8.00
C ASP A 95 -9.11 -1.02 7.74
N ASP A 96 -8.64 -1.55 6.61
CA ASP A 96 -8.70 -2.98 6.29
C ASP A 96 -7.37 -3.68 6.56
N LEU A 97 -7.41 -5.01 6.67
CA LEU A 97 -6.25 -5.87 6.87
C LEU A 97 -6.21 -6.98 5.81
N PHE A 98 -4.99 -7.39 5.44
CA PHE A 98 -4.82 -8.64 4.69
C PHE A 98 -4.62 -9.83 5.61
N GLU A 99 -5.25 -10.96 5.24
CA GLU A 99 -4.85 -12.26 5.77
C GLU A 99 -3.41 -12.59 5.35
N PRO A 100 -2.60 -13.29 6.17
CA PRO A 100 -1.15 -13.42 5.96
C PRO A 100 -0.70 -13.96 4.59
N ASN A 101 -1.53 -14.76 3.93
CA ASN A 101 -1.24 -15.44 2.66
C ASN A 101 -2.04 -14.87 1.47
N MET A 102 -2.82 -13.80 1.66
CA MET A 102 -3.74 -13.29 0.65
C MET A 102 -3.04 -12.94 -0.67
N ILE A 103 -1.92 -12.22 -0.62
CA ILE A 103 -1.20 -11.82 -1.85
C ILE A 103 -0.62 -13.05 -2.58
N GLU A 104 -0.08 -14.02 -1.83
CA GLU A 104 0.46 -15.26 -2.41
C GLU A 104 -0.62 -16.06 -3.14
N GLU A 105 -1.80 -16.20 -2.52
CA GLU A 105 -2.94 -16.89 -3.12
C GLU A 105 -3.47 -16.16 -4.37
N MET A 106 -3.57 -14.82 -4.33
CA MET A 106 -4.01 -14.01 -5.45
C MET A 106 -3.06 -14.14 -6.66
N VAL A 107 -1.76 -13.97 -6.43
CA VAL A 107 -0.74 -14.08 -7.50
C VAL A 107 -0.74 -15.50 -8.08
N THR A 108 -0.74 -16.52 -7.23
CA THR A 108 -0.76 -17.93 -7.67
C THR A 108 -1.99 -18.24 -8.52
N THR A 109 -3.17 -17.76 -8.10
CA THR A 109 -4.43 -17.98 -8.81
C THR A 109 -4.47 -17.24 -10.14
N ALA A 110 -3.94 -16.02 -10.20
CA ALA A 110 -3.93 -15.21 -11.42
C ALA A 110 -2.96 -15.76 -12.50
N LEU A 111 -1.91 -16.49 -12.08
CA LEU A 111 -0.89 -17.06 -12.96
C LEU A 111 -1.18 -18.49 -13.42
N ILE A 112 -2.36 -19.06 -13.11
CA ILE A 112 -2.76 -20.38 -13.60
C ILE A 112 -2.77 -20.36 -15.14
N GLN A 113 -1.85 -21.12 -15.74
CA GLN A 113 -1.83 -21.49 -17.16
C GLN A 113 -2.60 -22.79 -17.38
#